data_AF-A0A8G2BKZ0-F1
#
_entry.id   AF-A0A8G2BKZ0-F1
#
_cell.length_a   1.000
_cell.length_b   1.000
_cell.length_c   1.000
_cell.angle_alpha   90.00
_cell.angle_beta   90.00
_cell.angle_gamma   90.00
#
_symmetry.space_group_name_H-M   'P 1'
#
loop_
_entity.id
_entity.type
_entity.pdbx_description
1 polymer ?
#
loop_
_entity_poly.entity_id
_entity_poly.type
_entity_poly.pdbx_seq_one_letter_code
_entity_poly.pdbx_strand_id
1 'polypeptide(L)'
;MSRYLRPRDLDEALRTLADGGWTVLAGGTDHYPARVTHDTGEDILDVTALDALQGIGRTGAGLRIGAAATWRSVIDAELPAACDGLKAAAREIGGAQIQNRGTVGGNLCNASPAADGVPALLSLDAEVELVSAGGTRRLPLDRFVLGNRKTALEPGELLAAVHLPEAALDGAGRFLKLGARRYLVISIVMVAGTMRLAADGTIAGTRLAVGACTAAALRLGALETALVGLSPKEAADRLDDGHLAALAPIADVRGDAPYRMDTARTLVRRCLADLAEAA
;
A
#
# COMPACT_ATOMS: atom_id res chain seq x y z
N MET A 1 -19.98 14.35 -25.49
CA MET A 1 -18.65 13.81 -25.85
C MET A 1 -17.82 13.86 -24.59
N SER A 2 -17.29 12.73 -24.16
CA SER A 2 -16.28 12.70 -23.10
C SER A 2 -14.99 13.34 -23.60
N ARG A 3 -14.33 14.09 -22.73
CA ARG A 3 -13.03 14.74 -22.98
C ARG A 3 -11.93 13.83 -22.50
N TYR A 4 -10.80 13.86 -23.20
CA TYR A 4 -9.57 13.20 -22.76
C TYR A 4 -8.45 14.23 -22.84
N LEU A 5 -7.85 14.54 -21.68
CA LEU A 5 -6.71 15.43 -21.58
C LEU A 5 -5.52 14.66 -21.03
N ARG A 6 -4.38 14.79 -21.71
CA ARG A 6 -3.08 14.32 -21.24
C ARG A 6 -2.18 15.53 -21.02
N PRO A 7 -2.11 16.08 -19.80
CA PRO A 7 -1.32 17.27 -19.50
C PRO A 7 0.18 17.03 -19.74
N ARG A 8 0.88 18.12 -20.09
CA ARG A 8 2.32 18.13 -20.35
C ARG A 8 3.14 18.29 -19.08
N ASP A 9 2.56 18.94 -18.07
CA ASP A 9 3.20 19.22 -16.80
C ASP A 9 2.17 19.18 -15.65
N LEU A 10 2.70 19.22 -14.42
CA LEU A 10 1.89 19.13 -13.21
C LEU A 10 0.96 20.35 -13.06
N ASP A 11 1.38 21.53 -13.47
CA ASP A 11 0.59 22.76 -13.33
C ASP A 11 -0.64 22.77 -14.27
N GLU A 12 -0.49 22.25 -15.49
CA GLU A 12 -1.60 22.00 -16.40
C GLU A 12 -2.59 21.00 -15.79
N ALA A 13 -2.09 19.88 -15.24
CA ALA A 13 -2.93 18.89 -14.58
C ALA A 13 -3.73 19.47 -13.40
N LEU A 14 -3.07 20.25 -12.54
CA LEU A 14 -3.67 20.83 -11.35
C LEU A 14 -4.71 21.92 -11.67
N ARG A 15 -4.45 22.76 -12.68
CA ARG A 15 -5.44 23.72 -13.18
C ARG A 15 -6.67 23.00 -13.74
N THR A 16 -6.47 21.93 -14.51
CA THR A 16 -7.59 21.13 -15.01
C THR A 16 -8.38 20.48 -13.89
N LEU A 17 -7.72 19.94 -12.86
CA LEU A 17 -8.41 19.37 -11.70
C LEU A 17 -9.19 20.40 -10.89
N ALA A 18 -8.70 21.64 -10.81
CA ALA A 18 -9.40 22.73 -10.12
C ALA A 18 -10.74 23.08 -10.78
N ASP A 19 -10.87 22.91 -12.11
CA ASP A 19 -12.12 23.11 -12.83
C ASP A 19 -13.17 22.01 -12.54
N GLY A 20 -12.75 20.89 -11.95
CA GLY A 20 -13.61 19.79 -11.55
C GLY A 20 -14.15 18.93 -12.70
N GLY A 21 -14.80 17.81 -12.34
CA GLY A 21 -15.45 16.91 -13.31
C GLY A 21 -14.51 15.95 -14.04
N TRP A 22 -13.25 15.85 -13.63
CA TRP A 22 -12.25 14.97 -14.23
C TRP A 22 -12.00 13.73 -13.39
N THR A 23 -11.87 12.59 -14.06
CA THR A 23 -11.38 11.35 -13.48
C THR A 23 -9.90 11.19 -13.81
N VAL A 24 -9.07 11.13 -12.78
CA VAL A 24 -7.62 10.90 -12.92
C VAL A 24 -7.38 9.47 -13.38
N LEU A 25 -6.64 9.33 -14.48
CA LEU A 25 -6.23 8.06 -15.04
C LEU A 25 -4.71 7.92 -14.96
N ALA A 26 -4.25 6.86 -14.29
CA ALA A 26 -2.87 6.43 -14.30
C ALA A 26 -2.74 5.11 -15.10
N GLY A 27 -2.43 4.00 -14.43
CA GLY A 27 -2.24 2.70 -15.08
C GLY A 27 -3.46 2.11 -15.79
N GLY A 28 -4.67 2.57 -15.42
CA GLY A 28 -5.94 2.10 -15.99
C GLY A 28 -6.38 0.68 -15.57
N THR A 29 -5.56 -0.03 -14.78
CA THR A 29 -5.75 -1.45 -14.46
C THR A 29 -6.91 -1.76 -13.52
N ASP A 30 -7.41 -0.78 -12.78
CA ASP A 30 -8.67 -0.86 -12.04
C ASP A 30 -9.79 -0.09 -12.74
N HIS A 31 -9.46 1.00 -13.43
CA HIS A 31 -10.43 1.88 -14.08
C HIS A 31 -11.17 1.18 -15.22
N TYR A 32 -10.46 0.56 -16.17
CA TYR A 32 -11.10 -0.06 -17.33
C TYR A 32 -11.88 -1.34 -16.97
N PRO A 33 -11.36 -2.27 -16.15
CA PRO A 33 -12.12 -3.47 -15.78
C PRO A 33 -13.43 -3.17 -15.05
N ALA A 34 -13.49 -2.08 -14.28
CA ALA A 34 -14.71 -1.65 -13.61
C ALA A 34 -15.80 -1.12 -14.57
N ARG A 35 -15.46 -0.84 -15.83
CA ARG A 35 -16.32 -0.18 -16.83
C ARG A 35 -16.61 -1.05 -18.06
N VAL A 36 -16.26 -2.34 -18.03
CA VAL A 36 -16.44 -3.26 -19.17
C VAL A 36 -17.89 -3.33 -19.64
N THR A 37 -18.86 -3.13 -18.74
CA THR A 37 -20.27 -3.30 -19.04
C THR A 37 -20.99 -2.01 -19.45
N HIS A 38 -20.41 -0.82 -19.25
CA HIS A 38 -21.08 0.45 -19.54
C HIS A 38 -20.06 1.56 -19.84
N ASP A 39 -20.37 2.41 -20.82
CA ASP A 39 -19.67 3.68 -21.01
C ASP A 39 -20.05 4.64 -19.87
N THR A 40 -19.05 5.25 -19.26
CA THR A 40 -19.26 6.17 -18.13
C THR A 40 -19.38 7.62 -18.57
N GLY A 41 -19.00 7.94 -19.81
CA GLY A 41 -18.99 9.32 -20.30
C GLY A 41 -18.08 10.26 -19.50
N GLU A 42 -17.16 9.71 -18.70
CA GLU A 42 -16.25 10.46 -17.83
C GLU A 42 -15.24 11.27 -18.64
N ASP A 43 -14.96 12.49 -18.18
CA ASP A 43 -13.83 13.26 -18.68
C ASP A 43 -12.55 12.74 -18.01
N ILE A 44 -11.56 12.36 -18.82
CA ILE A 44 -10.36 11.68 -18.35
C ILE A 44 -9.17 12.65 -18.33
N LEU A 45 -8.48 12.70 -17.19
CA LEU A 45 -7.18 13.35 -17.05
C LEU A 45 -6.09 12.27 -16.93
N ASP A 46 -5.36 12.01 -18.01
CA ASP A 46 -4.30 11.00 -18.04
C ASP A 46 -2.97 11.56 -17.54
N VAL A 47 -2.57 11.14 -16.34
CA VAL A 47 -1.36 11.62 -15.67
C VAL A 47 -0.11 10.78 -15.98
N THR A 48 -0.19 9.81 -16.89
CA THR A 48 0.91 8.88 -17.18
C THR A 48 2.11 9.54 -17.86
N ALA A 49 1.93 10.71 -18.47
CA ALA A 49 3.03 11.50 -19.08
C ALA A 49 3.80 12.38 -18.08
N LEU A 50 3.32 12.53 -16.85
CA LEU A 50 3.87 13.51 -15.92
C LEU A 50 5.11 12.97 -15.23
N ASP A 51 6.30 13.41 -15.68
CA ASP A 51 7.59 13.02 -15.10
C ASP A 51 7.68 13.30 -13.59
N ALA A 52 7.03 14.38 -13.12
CA ALA A 52 6.97 14.73 -11.69
C ALA A 52 6.32 13.64 -10.80
N LEU A 53 5.49 12.77 -11.41
CA LEU A 53 4.81 11.65 -10.73
C LEU A 53 5.55 10.32 -10.89
N GLN A 54 6.66 10.29 -11.63
CA GLN A 54 7.44 9.08 -11.88
C GLN A 54 8.60 8.94 -10.88
N GLY A 55 9.31 7.82 -10.99
CA GLY A 55 10.59 7.60 -10.34
C GLY A 55 10.52 7.12 -8.89
N ILE A 56 11.62 6.53 -8.46
CA ILE A 56 11.87 6.10 -7.08
C ILE A 56 13.28 6.53 -6.74
N GLY A 57 13.46 7.25 -5.64
CA GLY A 57 14.77 7.80 -5.31
C GLY A 57 14.91 8.24 -3.86
N ARG A 58 16.16 8.30 -3.39
CA ARG A 58 16.49 8.84 -2.07
C ARG A 58 16.30 10.36 -2.03
N THR A 59 15.93 10.84 -0.86
CA THR A 59 15.82 12.24 -0.49
C THR A 59 16.59 12.44 0.81
N GLY A 60 16.75 13.69 1.27
CA GLY A 60 17.36 13.94 2.59
C GLY A 60 16.56 13.40 3.78
N ALA A 61 15.30 13.01 3.58
CA ALA A 61 14.40 12.55 4.64
C ALA A 61 14.03 11.06 4.56
N GLY A 62 14.54 10.33 3.55
CA GLY A 62 14.17 8.94 3.29
C GLY A 62 14.03 8.65 1.79
N LEU A 63 12.99 7.92 1.40
CA LEU A 63 12.71 7.55 0.02
C LEU A 63 11.44 8.24 -0.50
N ARG A 64 11.47 8.72 -1.74
CA ARG A 64 10.28 9.17 -2.47
C ARG A 64 9.95 8.18 -3.59
N ILE A 65 8.69 7.76 -3.66
CA ILE A 65 8.11 6.94 -4.72
C ILE A 65 7.05 7.78 -5.42
N GLY A 66 7.25 8.11 -6.69
CA GLY A 66 6.26 8.85 -7.47
C GLY A 66 4.93 8.09 -7.58
N ALA A 67 3.80 8.81 -7.57
CA ALA A 67 2.46 8.20 -7.64
C ALA A 67 2.22 7.36 -8.90
N ALA A 68 2.84 7.73 -10.00
CA ALA A 68 2.76 7.05 -11.27
C ALA A 68 3.87 6.00 -11.46
N ALA A 69 4.78 5.83 -10.49
CA ALA A 69 5.71 4.71 -10.48
C ALA A 69 4.94 3.38 -10.50
N THR A 70 5.32 2.51 -11.43
CA THR A 70 4.66 1.21 -11.62
C THR A 70 5.12 0.20 -10.57
N TRP A 71 4.31 -0.83 -10.32
CA TRP A 71 4.76 -1.95 -9.48
C TRP A 71 6.00 -2.63 -10.05
N ARG A 72 6.16 -2.66 -11.38
CA ARG A 72 7.41 -3.12 -12.00
C ARG A 72 8.61 -2.26 -11.62
N SER A 73 8.46 -0.94 -11.58
CA SER A 73 9.52 -0.02 -11.14
C SER A 73 9.93 -0.29 -9.69
N VAL A 74 8.96 -0.60 -8.81
CA VAL A 74 9.23 -1.00 -7.42
C VAL A 74 10.01 -2.32 -7.33
N ILE A 75 9.67 -3.31 -8.18
CA ILE A 75 10.37 -4.60 -8.23
C ILE A 75 11.83 -4.42 -8.65
N ASP A 76 12.07 -3.55 -9.64
CA ASP A 76 13.39 -3.37 -10.25
C ASP A 76 14.27 -2.39 -9.47
N ALA A 77 13.70 -1.51 -8.64
CA ALA A 77 14.44 -0.54 -7.86
C ALA A 77 15.38 -1.18 -6.82
N GLU A 78 16.56 -0.59 -6.65
CA GLU A 78 17.48 -0.89 -5.55
C GLU A 78 16.96 -0.21 -4.28
N LEU A 79 16.34 -1.00 -3.39
CA LEU A 79 15.74 -0.53 -2.15
C LEU A 79 16.38 -1.22 -0.94
N PRO A 80 16.38 -0.58 0.24
CA PRO A 80 16.83 -1.20 1.48
C PRO A 80 16.05 -2.48 1.81
N ALA A 81 16.63 -3.38 2.61
CA ALA A 81 16.02 -4.65 3.00
C ALA A 81 14.67 -4.49 3.73
N ALA A 82 14.44 -3.36 4.41
CA ALA A 82 13.14 -3.02 4.98
C ALA A 82 12.03 -2.98 3.92
N CYS A 83 12.35 -2.64 2.67
CA CYS A 83 11.41 -2.61 1.55
C CYS A 83 11.22 -3.97 0.85
N ASP A 84 11.86 -5.05 1.31
CA ASP A 84 11.69 -6.37 0.69
C ASP A 84 10.23 -6.84 0.71
N GLY A 85 9.49 -6.51 1.77
CA GLY A 85 8.05 -6.75 1.85
C GLY A 85 7.26 -6.00 0.77
N LEU A 86 7.62 -4.75 0.47
CA LEU A 86 7.01 -3.96 -0.60
C LEU A 86 7.31 -4.56 -1.99
N LYS A 87 8.56 -5.00 -2.21
CA LYS A 87 8.94 -5.68 -3.47
C LYS A 87 8.23 -7.01 -3.61
N ALA A 88 8.06 -7.78 -2.53
CA ALA A 88 7.30 -9.02 -2.53
C ALA A 88 5.82 -8.78 -2.84
N ALA A 89 5.18 -7.79 -2.21
CA ALA A 89 3.82 -7.39 -2.54
C ALA A 89 3.67 -7.00 -4.01
N ALA A 90 4.60 -6.18 -4.54
CA ALA A 90 4.60 -5.77 -5.94
C ALA A 90 4.60 -6.95 -6.93
N ARG A 91 5.35 -8.03 -6.62
CA ARG A 91 5.39 -9.26 -7.45
C ARG A 91 4.09 -10.07 -7.41
N GLU A 92 3.30 -9.92 -6.36
CA GLU A 92 2.04 -10.63 -6.14
C GLU A 92 0.81 -9.87 -6.65
N ILE A 93 0.98 -8.61 -7.08
CA ILE A 93 -0.09 -7.78 -7.66
C ILE A 93 -0.31 -8.20 -9.11
N GLY A 94 -1.45 -8.84 -9.37
CA GLY A 94 -1.86 -9.22 -10.72
C GLY A 94 -0.79 -10.03 -11.47
N GLY A 95 -0.73 -9.81 -12.78
CA GLY A 95 0.29 -10.38 -13.68
C GLY A 95 1.39 -9.39 -13.99
N ALA A 96 2.48 -9.82 -14.64
CA ALA A 96 3.51 -8.89 -15.15
C ALA A 96 2.92 -7.75 -15.98
N GLN A 97 1.85 -8.00 -16.74
CA GLN A 97 1.11 -7.00 -17.51
C GLN A 97 0.47 -5.93 -16.61
N ILE A 98 -0.11 -6.35 -15.48
CA ILE A 98 -0.68 -5.44 -14.47
C ILE A 98 0.46 -4.70 -13.77
N GLN A 99 1.57 -5.37 -13.44
CA GLN A 99 2.70 -4.76 -12.76
C GLN A 99 3.39 -3.68 -13.61
N ASN A 100 3.42 -3.86 -14.93
CA ASN A 100 3.98 -2.89 -15.88
C ASN A 100 3.13 -1.63 -16.06
N ARG A 101 1.86 -1.64 -15.64
CA ARG A 101 0.91 -0.54 -15.87
C ARG A 101 0.36 0.03 -14.58
N GLY A 102 -0.07 -0.81 -13.65
CA GLY A 102 -0.59 -0.44 -12.35
C GLY A 102 0.45 0.33 -11.55
N THR A 103 0.02 1.46 -10.99
CA THR A 103 0.90 2.39 -10.28
C THR A 103 0.64 2.34 -8.78
N VAL A 104 1.64 2.74 -8.00
CA VAL A 104 1.54 2.82 -6.54
C VAL A 104 0.42 3.78 -6.12
N GLY A 105 0.40 4.99 -6.69
CA GLY A 105 -0.64 5.98 -6.43
C GLY A 105 -2.02 5.51 -6.87
N GLY A 106 -2.12 4.86 -8.04
CA GLY A 106 -3.38 4.29 -8.51
C GLY A 106 -3.92 3.23 -7.54
N ASN A 107 -3.07 2.35 -7.02
CA ASN A 107 -3.45 1.36 -6.02
C ASN A 107 -3.97 1.99 -4.72
N LEU A 108 -3.31 3.05 -4.23
CA LEU A 108 -3.73 3.78 -3.03
C LEU A 108 -5.05 4.53 -3.25
N CYS A 109 -5.18 5.28 -4.35
CA CYS A 109 -6.38 6.05 -4.70
C CYS A 109 -7.60 5.15 -4.97
N ASN A 110 -7.36 3.94 -5.48
CA ASN A 110 -8.38 2.92 -5.68
C ASN A 110 -8.96 2.40 -4.35
N ALA A 111 -8.19 2.49 -3.25
CA ALA A 111 -8.60 2.21 -1.87
C ALA A 111 -9.36 0.87 -1.71
N SER A 112 -8.89 -0.18 -2.38
CA SER A 112 -9.45 -1.51 -2.21
C SER A 112 -8.99 -2.10 -0.87
N PRO A 113 -9.89 -2.69 -0.05
CA PRO A 113 -9.51 -3.42 1.16
C PRO A 113 -8.52 -4.56 0.90
N ALA A 114 -8.49 -5.08 -0.34
CA ALA A 114 -7.62 -6.16 -0.79
C ALA A 114 -6.42 -5.66 -1.63
N ALA A 115 -6.06 -4.37 -1.53
CA ALA A 115 -4.90 -3.80 -2.20
C ALA A 115 -3.60 -4.23 -1.50
N ASP A 116 -2.83 -5.12 -2.14
CA ASP A 116 -1.60 -5.71 -1.56
C ASP A 116 -0.51 -4.68 -1.23
N GLY A 117 -0.47 -3.56 -1.95
CA GLY A 117 0.49 -2.49 -1.70
C GLY A 117 0.28 -1.75 -0.37
N VAL A 118 -0.98 -1.67 0.11
CA VAL A 118 -1.33 -0.82 1.26
C VAL A 118 -0.71 -1.33 2.56
N PRO A 119 -0.81 -2.63 2.95
CA PRO A 119 -0.16 -3.12 4.16
C PRO A 119 1.36 -2.93 4.14
N ALA A 120 2.02 -3.17 3.00
CA ALA A 120 3.47 -3.02 2.90
C ALA A 120 3.93 -1.56 3.08
N LEU A 121 3.19 -0.61 2.51
CA LEU A 121 3.46 0.82 2.71
C LEU A 121 3.12 1.27 4.14
N LEU A 122 2.06 0.74 4.75
CA LEU A 122 1.75 1.01 6.16
C LEU A 122 2.84 0.52 7.11
N SER A 123 3.42 -0.67 6.86
CA SER A 123 4.55 -1.17 7.64
C SER A 123 5.84 -0.35 7.46
N LEU A 124 5.88 0.54 6.47
CA LEU A 124 7.00 1.44 6.19
C LEU A 124 6.73 2.89 6.63
N ASP A 125 5.75 3.12 7.52
CA ASP A 125 5.33 4.46 7.98
C ASP A 125 5.07 5.44 6.81
N ALA A 126 4.54 4.94 5.69
CA ALA A 126 4.39 5.74 4.49
C ALA A 126 3.50 6.97 4.72
N GLU A 127 3.91 8.10 4.15
CA GLU A 127 3.12 9.32 4.02
C GLU A 127 2.78 9.56 2.55
N VAL A 128 1.59 10.07 2.26
CA VAL A 128 1.22 10.49 0.91
C VAL A 128 1.40 12.00 0.75
N GLU A 129 1.94 12.43 -0.37
CA GLU A 129 2.04 13.82 -0.79
C GLU A 129 0.88 14.13 -1.74
N LEU A 130 0.02 15.07 -1.33
CA LEU A 130 -1.13 15.54 -2.09
C LEU A 130 -0.84 16.95 -2.57
N VAL A 131 -1.07 17.19 -3.85
CA VAL A 131 -0.83 18.48 -4.51
C VAL A 131 -2.12 18.99 -5.15
N SER A 132 -2.35 20.29 -5.07
CA SER A 132 -3.44 21.00 -5.74
C SER A 132 -2.95 22.36 -6.24
N ALA A 133 -3.80 23.09 -6.98
CA ALA A 133 -3.50 24.47 -7.34
C ALA A 133 -3.29 25.39 -6.11
N GLY A 134 -3.79 25.00 -4.94
CA GLY A 134 -3.66 25.75 -3.68
C GLY A 134 -2.40 25.41 -2.86
N GLY A 135 -1.64 24.39 -3.24
CA GLY A 135 -0.39 24.02 -2.56
C GLY A 135 -0.18 22.52 -2.40
N THR A 136 0.63 22.17 -1.40
CA THR A 136 1.03 20.78 -1.12
C THR A 136 0.80 20.47 0.34
N ARG A 137 0.27 19.29 0.62
CA ARG A 137 0.20 18.74 1.98
C ARG A 137 0.65 17.29 2.00
N ARG A 138 1.08 16.84 3.18
CA ARG A 138 1.39 15.43 3.44
C ARG A 138 0.48 14.88 4.52
N LEU A 139 0.14 13.61 4.43
CA LEU A 139 -0.51 12.91 5.52
C LEU A 139 -0.06 11.45 5.63
N PRO A 140 -0.06 10.88 6.85
CA PRO A 140 0.16 9.46 7.07
C PRO A 140 -0.81 8.59 6.26
N LEU A 141 -0.33 7.48 5.69
CA LEU A 141 -1.13 6.61 4.82
C LEU A 141 -2.39 6.04 5.51
N ASP A 142 -2.32 5.77 6.82
CA ASP A 142 -3.47 5.29 7.61
C ASP A 142 -4.59 6.33 7.75
N ARG A 143 -4.27 7.62 7.57
CA ARG A 143 -5.25 8.72 7.48
C ARG A 143 -5.68 9.02 6.05
N PHE A 144 -5.01 8.44 5.05
CA PHE A 144 -5.36 8.62 3.65
C PHE A 144 -6.41 7.64 3.17
N VAL A 145 -6.25 6.35 3.48
CA VAL A 145 -7.22 5.31 3.09
C VAL A 145 -8.27 5.19 4.19
N LEU A 146 -9.42 5.84 3.99
CA LEU A 146 -10.48 5.93 4.99
C LEU A 146 -11.43 4.72 4.99
N GLY A 147 -11.35 3.87 3.96
CA GLY A 147 -12.19 2.68 3.82
C GLY A 147 -12.30 2.21 2.37
N ASN A 148 -13.19 1.25 2.12
CA ASN A 148 -13.41 0.69 0.79
C ASN A 148 -13.80 1.78 -0.22
N ARG A 149 -12.95 1.99 -1.23
CA ARG A 149 -13.09 3.03 -2.27
C ARG A 149 -13.16 4.46 -1.73
N LYS A 150 -12.68 4.70 -0.50
CA LYS A 150 -12.74 6.01 0.15
C LYS A 150 -11.35 6.47 0.56
N THR A 151 -10.96 7.64 0.10
CA THR A 151 -9.71 8.31 0.47
C THR A 151 -9.97 9.68 1.08
N ALA A 152 -8.92 10.28 1.64
CA ALA A 152 -8.90 11.65 2.11
C ALA A 152 -8.53 12.68 1.02
N LEU A 153 -8.57 12.29 -0.27
CA LEU A 153 -8.41 13.22 -1.39
C LEU A 153 -9.55 14.24 -1.38
N GLU A 154 -9.20 15.51 -1.42
CA GLU A 154 -10.13 16.62 -1.61
C GLU A 154 -10.30 16.93 -3.11
N PRO A 155 -11.42 17.56 -3.51
CA PRO A 155 -11.61 18.01 -4.88
C PRO A 155 -10.44 18.88 -5.36
N GLY A 156 -9.92 18.60 -6.55
CA GLY A 156 -8.78 19.32 -7.12
C GLY A 156 -7.41 18.78 -6.68
N GLU A 157 -7.34 17.82 -5.77
CA GLU A 157 -6.08 17.20 -5.35
C GLU A 157 -5.65 16.05 -6.26
N LEU A 158 -4.34 15.89 -6.37
CA LEU A 158 -3.65 14.78 -6.99
C LEU A 158 -2.66 14.17 -6.00
N LEU A 159 -2.63 12.85 -5.89
CA LEU A 159 -1.56 12.17 -5.15
C LEU A 159 -0.29 12.23 -6.00
N ALA A 160 0.73 12.93 -5.53
CA ALA A 160 1.98 13.17 -6.25
C ALA A 160 3.03 12.10 -5.98
N ALA A 161 3.14 11.68 -4.72
CA ALA A 161 4.14 10.72 -4.28
C ALA A 161 3.76 10.04 -2.97
N VAL A 162 4.48 8.96 -2.67
CA VAL A 162 4.56 8.32 -1.36
C VAL A 162 5.97 8.55 -0.82
N HIS A 163 6.07 8.98 0.44
CA HIS A 163 7.32 9.19 1.14
C HIS A 163 7.48 8.12 2.21
N LEU A 164 8.64 7.47 2.25
CA LEU A 164 9.03 6.55 3.30
C LEU A 164 10.11 7.23 4.14
N PRO A 165 9.89 7.46 5.44
CA PRO A 165 10.87 8.13 6.29
C PRO A 165 12.11 7.26 6.48
N GLU A 166 13.30 7.87 6.62
CA GLU A 166 14.57 7.13 6.77
C GLU A 166 14.52 6.13 7.94
N ALA A 167 13.85 6.48 9.05
CA ALA A 167 13.69 5.60 10.21
C ALA A 167 12.85 4.33 9.94
N ALA A 168 12.13 4.26 8.82
CA ALA A 168 11.41 3.08 8.37
C ALA A 168 12.17 2.25 7.33
N LEU A 169 13.35 2.71 6.91
CA LEU A 169 14.18 2.04 5.88
C LEU A 169 15.25 1.11 6.46
N ASP A 170 15.28 0.94 7.79
CA ASP A 170 16.19 0.07 8.51
C ASP A 170 15.52 -1.24 8.96
N GLY A 171 16.29 -2.31 9.03
CA GLY A 171 15.82 -3.68 9.32
C GLY A 171 15.39 -4.47 8.08
N ALA A 172 14.59 -5.51 8.31
CA ALA A 172 14.10 -6.42 7.28
C ALA A 172 12.59 -6.26 7.06
N GLY A 173 12.13 -6.45 5.83
CA GLY A 173 10.71 -6.43 5.46
C GLY A 173 10.20 -7.78 4.95
N ARG A 174 8.92 -8.09 5.22
CA ARG A 174 8.22 -9.30 4.75
C ARG A 174 6.80 -8.99 4.30
N PHE A 175 6.31 -9.79 3.35
CA PHE A 175 4.91 -9.75 2.91
C PHE A 175 4.43 -11.17 2.63
N LEU A 176 3.26 -11.51 3.16
CA LEU A 176 2.60 -12.78 2.98
C LEU A 176 1.17 -12.56 2.50
N LYS A 177 0.74 -13.39 1.56
CA LYS A 177 -0.58 -13.31 0.95
C LYS A 177 -1.21 -14.69 0.88
N LEU A 178 -2.48 -14.76 1.26
CA LEU A 178 -3.34 -15.88 0.95
C LEU A 178 -4.37 -15.45 -0.11
N GLY A 179 -4.45 -16.22 -1.20
CA GLY A 179 -5.54 -16.17 -2.15
C GLY A 179 -6.02 -17.58 -2.49
N ALA A 180 -7.12 -17.69 -3.22
CA ALA A 180 -7.69 -18.98 -3.65
C ALA A 180 -6.81 -19.79 -4.62
N ARG A 181 -5.72 -19.20 -5.12
CA ARG A 181 -4.72 -19.83 -6.01
C ARG A 181 -3.39 -19.10 -5.88
N ARG A 182 -2.31 -19.62 -6.48
CA ARG A 182 -0.96 -19.07 -6.31
C ARG A 182 -0.74 -17.71 -6.98
N TYR A 183 -1.39 -17.42 -8.11
CA TYR A 183 -1.11 -16.21 -8.90
C TYR A 183 -2.38 -15.64 -9.56
N LEU A 184 -2.34 -14.36 -9.98
CA LEU A 184 -3.49 -13.63 -10.55
C LEU A 184 -4.72 -13.71 -9.64
N VAL A 185 -4.55 -13.45 -8.34
CA VAL A 185 -5.59 -13.66 -7.34
C VAL A 185 -5.75 -12.44 -6.44
N ILE A 186 -6.99 -12.16 -6.06
CA ILE A 186 -7.32 -11.15 -5.06
C ILE A 186 -7.09 -11.77 -3.68
N SER A 187 -6.42 -11.04 -2.80
CA SER A 187 -6.13 -11.49 -1.44
C SER A 187 -7.40 -11.76 -0.65
N ILE A 188 -7.41 -12.92 0.02
CA ILE A 188 -8.35 -13.25 1.09
C ILE A 188 -7.87 -12.56 2.37
N VAL A 189 -6.58 -12.72 2.68
CA VAL A 189 -5.86 -12.00 3.74
C VAL A 189 -4.43 -11.76 3.26
N MET A 190 -3.85 -10.63 3.66
CA MET A 190 -2.43 -10.37 3.47
C MET A 190 -1.86 -9.66 4.70
N VAL A 191 -0.59 -9.92 4.99
CA VAL A 191 0.14 -9.34 6.11
C VAL A 191 1.47 -8.82 5.59
N ALA A 192 1.83 -7.60 5.98
CA ALA A 192 3.16 -7.07 5.78
C ALA A 192 3.77 -6.70 7.12
N GLY A 193 5.10 -6.76 7.21
CA GLY A 193 5.78 -6.26 8.38
C GLY A 193 7.24 -5.90 8.16
N THR A 194 7.75 -5.10 9.08
CA THR A 194 9.17 -4.77 9.19
C THR A 194 9.66 -5.06 10.60
N MET A 195 10.90 -5.51 10.74
CA MET A 195 11.55 -5.71 12.05
C MET A 195 12.97 -5.17 12.02
N ARG A 196 13.33 -4.43 13.07
CA ARG A 196 14.66 -3.90 13.31
C ARG A 196 15.15 -4.37 14.68
N LEU A 197 16.39 -4.85 14.73
CA LEU A 197 17.01 -5.28 15.99
C LEU A 197 17.85 -4.18 16.64
N ALA A 198 18.00 -4.28 17.96
CA ALA A 198 18.98 -3.55 18.73
C ALA A 198 20.33 -4.27 18.68
N ALA A 199 21.37 -3.62 19.21
CA ALA A 199 22.73 -4.18 19.25
C ALA A 199 22.85 -5.45 20.09
N ASP A 200 21.93 -5.66 21.05
CA ASP A 200 21.85 -6.87 21.89
C ASP A 200 21.03 -8.01 21.25
N GLY A 201 20.53 -7.81 20.02
CA GLY A 201 19.72 -8.80 19.29
C GLY A 201 18.24 -8.81 19.66
N THR A 202 17.79 -7.94 20.56
CA THR A 202 16.35 -7.78 20.87
C THR A 202 15.64 -6.94 19.81
N ILE A 203 14.32 -7.03 19.72
CA ILE A 203 13.52 -6.23 18.79
C ILE A 203 13.56 -4.76 19.25
N ALA A 204 14.20 -3.89 18.46
CA ALA A 204 14.20 -2.44 18.67
C ALA A 204 12.93 -1.78 18.14
N GLY A 205 12.29 -2.39 17.13
CA GLY A 205 11.04 -1.93 16.57
C GLY A 205 10.48 -2.92 15.57
N THR A 206 9.16 -3.01 15.53
CA THR A 206 8.45 -3.81 14.54
C THR A 206 7.18 -3.09 14.12
N ARG A 207 6.78 -3.29 12.87
CA ARG A 207 5.54 -2.73 12.31
C ARG A 207 4.82 -3.83 11.57
N LEU A 208 3.54 -4.02 11.81
CA LEU A 208 2.75 -5.11 11.27
C LEU A 208 1.42 -4.57 10.79
N ALA A 209 1.11 -4.81 9.52
CA ALA A 209 -0.16 -4.40 8.92
C ALA A 209 -0.89 -5.60 8.32
N VAL A 210 -2.21 -5.66 8.54
CA VAL A 210 -3.10 -6.68 7.98
C VAL A 210 -4.05 -6.02 6.99
N GLY A 211 -4.16 -6.60 5.80
CA GLY A 211 -5.12 -6.20 4.78
C GLY A 211 -6.25 -7.21 4.63
N ALA A 212 -7.33 -6.79 3.94
CA ALA A 212 -8.54 -7.58 3.66
C ALA A 212 -9.32 -8.14 4.88
N CYS A 213 -8.94 -7.75 6.10
CA CYS A 213 -9.63 -8.09 7.35
C CYS A 213 -10.36 -6.91 8.01
N THR A 214 -10.44 -5.79 7.32
CA THR A 214 -11.08 -4.52 7.71
C THR A 214 -11.42 -3.72 6.45
N ALA A 215 -12.16 -2.61 6.56
CA ALA A 215 -12.49 -1.76 5.41
C ALA A 215 -11.27 -1.03 4.80
N ALA A 216 -10.22 -0.82 5.59
CA ALA A 216 -8.90 -0.35 5.16
C ALA A 216 -7.85 -1.17 5.91
N ALA A 217 -6.69 -1.45 5.30
CA ALA A 217 -5.63 -2.17 5.97
C ALA A 217 -5.23 -1.49 7.28
N LEU A 218 -4.94 -2.28 8.31
CA LEU A 218 -4.79 -1.80 9.68
C LEU A 218 -3.44 -2.24 10.26
N ARG A 219 -2.77 -1.34 10.99
CA ARG A 219 -1.59 -1.67 11.80
C ARG A 219 -1.97 -2.30 13.14
N LEU A 220 -1.20 -3.29 13.57
CA LEU A 220 -1.38 -3.99 14.84
C LEU A 220 -0.54 -3.33 15.96
N GLY A 221 -0.76 -2.04 16.21
CA GLY A 221 0.08 -1.23 17.11
C GLY A 221 0.23 -1.79 18.54
N ALA A 222 -0.81 -2.45 19.06
CA ALA A 222 -0.73 -3.12 20.36
C ALA A 222 0.29 -4.27 20.36
N LEU A 223 0.34 -5.06 19.28
CA LEU A 223 1.32 -6.14 19.12
C LEU A 223 2.71 -5.57 18.88
N GLU A 224 2.82 -4.55 18.04
CA GLU A 224 4.08 -3.86 17.79
C GLU A 224 4.74 -3.40 19.09
N THR A 225 3.95 -2.80 19.99
CA THR A 225 4.41 -2.37 21.33
C THR A 225 4.80 -3.55 22.21
N ALA A 226 4.01 -4.62 22.20
CA ALA A 226 4.24 -5.81 23.03
C ALA A 226 5.51 -6.60 22.65
N LEU A 227 6.07 -6.36 21.45
CA LEU A 227 7.22 -7.07 20.91
C LEU A 227 8.56 -6.37 21.17
N VAL A 228 8.56 -5.07 21.47
CA VAL A 228 9.80 -4.32 21.71
C VAL A 228 10.55 -4.88 22.93
N GLY A 229 11.85 -5.12 22.78
CA GLY A 229 12.72 -5.67 23.83
C GLY A 229 12.68 -7.19 23.96
N LEU A 230 11.82 -7.90 23.21
CA LEU A 230 11.81 -9.36 23.17
C LEU A 230 12.85 -9.91 22.21
N SER A 231 13.19 -11.20 22.38
CA SER A 231 13.91 -11.95 21.35
C SER A 231 13.02 -12.13 20.11
N PRO A 232 13.54 -11.97 18.88
CA PRO A 232 12.78 -12.25 17.66
C PRO A 232 12.13 -13.65 17.64
N LYS A 233 12.78 -14.64 18.26
CA LYS A 233 12.27 -16.02 18.34
C LYS A 233 11.00 -16.15 19.18
N GLU A 234 10.76 -15.23 20.12
CA GLU A 234 9.60 -15.23 21.01
C GLU A 234 8.42 -14.45 20.41
N ALA A 235 8.65 -13.72 19.31
CA ALA A 235 7.68 -12.77 18.78
C ALA A 235 6.36 -13.43 18.37
N ALA A 236 6.41 -14.57 17.68
CA ALA A 236 5.23 -15.28 17.22
C ALA A 236 4.38 -15.86 18.37
N ASP A 237 4.98 -16.07 19.55
CA ASP A 237 4.31 -16.60 20.73
C ASP A 237 3.66 -15.51 21.58
N ARG A 238 4.10 -14.26 21.41
CA ARG A 238 3.48 -13.10 22.07
C ARG A 238 2.09 -12.77 21.51
N LEU A 239 1.76 -13.23 20.30
CA LEU A 239 0.48 -12.99 19.63
C LEU A 239 -0.69 -13.68 20.36
N ASP A 240 -1.54 -12.87 20.96
CA ASP A 240 -2.86 -13.25 21.47
C ASP A 240 -4.03 -12.61 20.70
N ASP A 241 -5.26 -12.99 21.06
CA ASP A 241 -6.52 -12.52 20.47
C ASP A 241 -6.75 -11.01 20.63
N GLY A 242 -6.24 -10.43 21.73
CA GLY A 242 -6.39 -9.00 22.02
C GLY A 242 -5.70 -8.13 20.97
N HIS A 243 -4.58 -8.61 20.43
CA HIS A 243 -3.89 -7.91 19.35
C HIS A 243 -4.65 -7.88 18.01
N LEU A 244 -5.58 -8.81 17.81
CA LEU A 244 -6.35 -8.95 16.58
C LEU A 244 -7.78 -8.43 16.71
N ALA A 245 -8.17 -7.94 17.89
CA ALA A 245 -9.55 -7.53 18.20
C ALA A 245 -10.09 -6.40 17.32
N ALA A 246 -9.21 -5.60 16.70
CA ALA A 246 -9.60 -4.53 15.78
C ALA A 246 -9.90 -5.03 14.34
N LEU A 247 -9.61 -6.30 14.04
CA LEU A 247 -9.96 -6.91 12.76
C LEU A 247 -11.45 -7.28 12.74
N ALA A 248 -12.11 -6.98 11.62
CA ALA A 248 -13.53 -7.23 11.40
C ALA A 248 -13.78 -7.66 9.94
N PRO A 249 -13.32 -8.86 9.54
CA PRO A 249 -13.49 -9.34 8.17
C PRO A 249 -14.96 -9.57 7.85
N ILE A 250 -15.35 -9.20 6.62
CA ILE A 250 -16.65 -9.58 6.07
C ILE A 250 -16.60 -10.97 5.44
N ALA A 251 -17.73 -11.66 5.42
CA ALA A 251 -17.89 -12.87 4.62
C ALA A 251 -18.18 -12.50 3.17
N ASP A 252 -17.57 -13.22 2.23
CA ASP A 252 -17.89 -13.13 0.80
C ASP A 252 -17.56 -14.45 0.08
N VAL A 253 -17.65 -14.45 -1.25
CA VAL A 253 -17.38 -15.61 -2.11
C VAL A 253 -15.96 -16.19 -1.97
N ARG A 254 -15.03 -15.48 -1.34
CA ARG A 254 -13.63 -15.91 -1.16
C ARG A 254 -13.39 -16.56 0.20
N GLY A 255 -14.32 -16.41 1.15
CA GLY A 255 -14.23 -16.99 2.49
C GLY A 255 -15.08 -16.26 3.52
N ASP A 256 -15.48 -17.00 4.55
CA ASP A 256 -16.23 -16.45 5.68
C ASP A 256 -15.33 -15.69 6.67
N ALA A 257 -15.97 -14.99 7.62
CA ALA A 257 -15.25 -14.18 8.62
C ALA A 257 -14.39 -15.04 9.57
N PRO A 258 -14.86 -16.20 10.11
CA PRO A 258 -14.02 -17.07 10.93
C PRO A 258 -12.75 -17.56 10.22
N TYR A 259 -12.86 -17.99 8.96
CA TYR A 259 -11.72 -18.43 8.16
C TYR A 259 -10.70 -17.31 7.94
N ARG A 260 -11.18 -16.09 7.64
CA ARG A 260 -10.32 -14.91 7.49
C ARG A 260 -9.61 -14.54 8.79
N MET A 261 -10.28 -14.63 9.94
CA MET A 261 -9.66 -14.38 11.25
C MET A 261 -8.59 -15.41 11.58
N ASP A 262 -8.86 -16.70 11.38
CA ASP A 262 -7.89 -17.77 11.61
C ASP A 262 -6.66 -17.63 10.68
N THR A 263 -6.92 -17.29 9.41
CA THR A 263 -5.87 -17.01 8.43
C THR A 263 -5.04 -15.80 8.85
N ALA A 264 -5.66 -14.69 9.27
CA ALA A 264 -4.95 -13.49 9.69
C ALA A 264 -4.00 -13.78 10.83
N ARG A 265 -4.45 -14.50 11.86
CA ARG A 265 -3.60 -14.97 12.95
C ARG A 265 -2.42 -15.79 12.43
N THR A 266 -2.70 -16.77 11.58
CA THR A 266 -1.67 -17.65 11.02
C THR A 266 -0.63 -16.88 10.21
N LEU A 267 -1.05 -15.94 9.36
CA LEU A 267 -0.14 -15.13 8.56
C LEU A 267 0.65 -14.12 9.40
N VAL A 268 0.08 -13.57 10.48
CA VAL A 268 0.83 -12.71 11.42
C VAL A 268 1.94 -13.52 12.10
N ARG A 269 1.65 -14.73 12.61
CA ARG A 269 2.69 -15.59 13.22
C ARG A 269 3.78 -15.96 12.23
N ARG A 270 3.42 -16.31 11.00
CA ARG A 270 4.40 -16.62 9.93
C ARG A 270 5.24 -15.41 9.56
N CYS A 271 4.64 -14.23 9.40
CA CYS A 271 5.36 -13.00 9.12
C CYS A 271 6.39 -12.69 10.20
N LEU A 272 6.02 -12.86 11.48
CA LEU A 272 6.92 -12.70 12.61
C LEU A 272 8.08 -13.71 12.60
N ALA A 273 7.80 -14.98 12.29
CA ALA A 273 8.84 -16.00 12.16
C ALA A 273 9.80 -15.69 10.99
N ASP A 274 9.27 -15.33 9.82
CA ASP A 274 10.06 -14.97 8.63
C ASP A 274 10.93 -13.73 8.87
N LEU A 275 10.45 -12.78 9.68
CA LEU A 275 11.21 -11.60 10.10
C LEU A 275 12.31 -11.98 11.11
N ALA A 276 12.03 -12.89 12.04
CA ALA A 276 13.00 -13.36 13.02
C ALA A 276 14.16 -14.16 12.39
N GLU A 277 13.92 -14.87 11.28
CA GLU A 277 14.98 -15.55 10.51
C GLU A 277 15.83 -14.58 9.67
N ALA A 278 15.27 -13.42 9.35
CA ALA A 278 15.92 -12.40 8.52
C ALA A 278 16.85 -11.47 9.30
N ALA A 279 16.70 -11.47 10.63
CA ALA A 279 17.18 -10.44 11.54
C ALA A 279 18.48 -10.84 12.24
#